data_AF-A0A8B6DD15-F1
#
_entry.id   AF-A0A8B6DD15-F1
#
_cell.length_a   1.000
_cell.length_b   1.000
_cell.length_c   1.000
_cell.angle_alpha   90.00
_cell.angle_beta   90.00
_cell.angle_gamma   90.00
#
_symmetry.space_group_name_H-M   'P 1'
#
loop_
_entity.id
_entity.type
_entity.pdbx_description
1 polymer ?
#
loop_
_entity_poly.entity_id
_entity_poly.type
_entity_poly.pdbx_seq_one_letter_code
_entity_poly.pdbx_strand_id
1 'polypeptide(L)'
;MYQFKRYTYKKKRDDKKYRSAKNPCEGRPDCLAHKGVDQLMCVRECMSKFCFDELYKNDLLEDGEIDIRLNSFKGCLSQQSNNMYSKTNNIDINGNYVLN
;
A
#
# COMPACT_ATOMS: atom_id res chain seq x y z
N MET A 1 -4.60 7.88 21.06
CA MET A 1 -3.94 6.68 20.47
C MET A 1 -4.09 6.76 18.97
N TYR A 2 -3.00 6.63 18.22
CA TYR A 2 -3.00 6.76 16.77
C TYR A 2 -3.88 5.69 16.10
N GLN A 3 -4.73 6.10 15.16
CA GLN A 3 -5.69 5.22 14.47
C GLN A 3 -5.38 5.16 12.98
N PHE A 4 -5.38 3.94 12.44
CA PHE A 4 -5.18 3.67 11.03
C PHE A 4 -5.93 2.40 10.64
N LYS A 5 -6.21 2.23 9.35
CA LYS A 5 -6.91 1.03 8.87
C LYS A 5 -6.07 -0.22 9.10
N ARG A 6 -6.67 -1.26 9.68
CA ARG A 6 -5.98 -2.51 9.97
C ARG A 6 -6.30 -3.58 8.94
N TYR A 7 -5.26 -4.10 8.31
CA TYR A 7 -5.32 -5.25 7.44
C TYR A 7 -4.57 -6.41 8.08
N THR A 8 -5.15 -7.61 8.01
CA THR A 8 -4.53 -8.82 8.58
C THR A 8 -3.27 -9.21 7.82
N TYR A 9 -2.13 -9.21 8.52
CA TYR A 9 -0.87 -9.72 8.02
C TYR A 9 -0.51 -11.07 8.63
N LYS A 10 -0.13 -12.02 7.78
CA LYS A 10 0.37 -13.33 8.15
C LYS A 10 1.71 -13.55 7.46
N LYS A 11 2.81 -13.50 8.23
CA LYS A 11 4.20 -13.61 7.75
C LYS A 11 4.42 -14.70 6.70
N LYS A 12 4.00 -15.94 6.99
CA LYS A 12 4.17 -17.10 6.08
C LYS A 12 3.49 -16.92 4.72
N ARG A 13 2.38 -16.18 4.67
CA ARG A 13 1.56 -15.98 3.46
C ARG A 13 1.99 -14.72 2.71
N ASP A 14 2.25 -13.64 3.42
CA ASP A 14 2.26 -12.29 2.85
C ASP A 14 3.69 -11.77 2.54
N ASP A 15 4.73 -12.30 3.20
CA ASP A 15 6.10 -11.80 3.02
C ASP A 15 6.63 -11.98 1.60
N LYS A 16 6.28 -13.09 0.94
CA LYS A 16 6.72 -13.35 -0.44
C LYS A 16 6.20 -12.25 -1.37
N LYS A 17 4.90 -11.95 -1.29
CA LYS A 17 4.27 -10.90 -2.11
C LYS A 17 4.83 -9.52 -1.80
N TYR A 18 5.02 -9.21 -0.52
CA TYR A 18 5.66 -7.95 -0.11
C TYR A 18 7.07 -7.81 -0.70
N ARG A 19 7.94 -8.82 -0.56
CA ARG A 19 9.31 -8.78 -1.13
C ARG A 19 9.28 -8.64 -2.65
N SER A 20 8.44 -9.41 -3.33
CA SER A 20 8.30 -9.33 -4.79
C SER A 20 7.84 -7.97 -5.28
N ALA A 21 6.97 -7.27 -4.53
CA ALA A 21 6.55 -5.91 -4.86
C ALA A 21 7.60 -4.85 -4.49
N LYS A 22 8.32 -5.04 -3.37
CA LYS A 22 9.32 -4.09 -2.85
C LYS A 22 10.55 -4.00 -3.73
N ASN A 23 11.15 -5.15 -4.09
CA ASN A 23 12.42 -5.21 -4.81
C ASN A 23 12.48 -4.34 -6.09
N PRO A 24 11.50 -4.39 -7.01
CA PRO A 24 11.54 -3.54 -8.20
C PRO A 24 11.41 -2.05 -7.84
N CYS A 25 10.61 -1.69 -6.84
CA CYS A 25 10.41 -0.30 -6.42
C CYS A 25 11.65 0.31 -5.77
N GLU A 26 12.43 -0.46 -5.01
CA GLU A 26 13.69 0.02 -4.44
C GLU A 26 14.75 0.34 -5.49
N GLY A 27 14.70 -0.32 -6.65
CA GLY A 27 15.62 -0.10 -7.75
C GLY A 27 15.19 1.00 -8.73
N ARG A 28 14.04 1.65 -8.54
CA ARG A 28 13.58 2.67 -9.49
C ARG A 28 14.37 3.97 -9.33
N PRO A 29 14.80 4.62 -10.43
CA PRO A 29 15.57 5.86 -10.36
C PRO A 29 14.87 7.00 -9.62
N ASP A 30 13.53 7.08 -9.70
CA ASP A 30 12.72 8.06 -8.97
C ASP A 30 12.88 7.89 -7.45
N CYS A 31 12.69 6.68 -6.93
CA CYS A 31 12.86 6.42 -5.50
C CYS A 31 14.32 6.48 -5.04
N LEU A 32 15.28 6.11 -5.89
CA LEU A 32 16.71 6.23 -5.60
C LEU A 32 17.20 7.69 -5.51
N ALA A 33 16.46 8.65 -6.08
CA ALA A 33 16.77 10.07 -5.93
C ALA A 33 16.49 10.61 -4.51
N HIS A 34 15.66 9.89 -3.74
CA HIS A 34 15.33 10.22 -2.35
C HIS A 34 16.22 9.47 -1.36
N LYS A 35 16.21 9.89 -0.08
CA LYS A 35 16.94 9.22 1.01
C LYS A 35 16.03 9.08 2.23
N GLY A 36 16.41 8.19 3.15
CA GLY A 36 15.72 8.07 4.44
C GLY A 36 14.23 7.75 4.29
N VAL A 37 13.39 8.47 5.03
CA VAL A 37 11.94 8.25 5.02
C VAL A 37 11.29 8.64 3.69
N ASP A 38 11.80 9.64 2.96
CA ASP A 38 11.27 10.00 1.65
C ASP A 38 11.42 8.85 0.64
N GLN A 39 12.58 8.18 0.64
CA GLN A 39 12.79 7.00 -0.19
C GLN A 39 11.82 5.87 0.21
N LEU A 40 11.64 5.66 1.51
CA LEU A 40 10.71 4.67 2.03
C LEU A 40 9.27 4.95 1.56
N MET A 41 8.82 6.21 1.65
CA MET A 41 7.49 6.62 1.20
C MET A 41 7.32 6.44 -0.30
N CYS A 42 8.31 6.83 -1.11
CA CYS A 42 8.31 6.56 -2.56
C CYS A 42 8.16 5.07 -2.87
N VAL A 43 8.93 4.21 -2.21
CA VAL A 43 8.86 2.76 -2.40
C VAL A 43 7.47 2.22 -2.01
N ARG A 44 6.86 2.73 -0.92
CA ARG A 44 5.51 2.34 -0.51
C ARG A 44 4.45 2.73 -1.55
N GLU A 45 4.50 3.96 -2.05
CA GLU A 45 3.58 4.41 -3.09
C GLU A 45 3.77 3.62 -4.39
N CYS A 46 5.01 3.38 -4.80
CA CYS A 46 5.32 2.54 -5.96
C CYS A 46 4.76 1.12 -5.83
N MET A 47 4.88 0.50 -4.65
CA MET A 47 4.41 -0.87 -4.42
C MET A 47 2.89 -0.98 -4.58
N SER A 48 2.15 0.01 -4.08
CA SER A 48 0.71 0.13 -4.30
C SER A 48 0.23 1.50 -3.86
N LYS A 49 -0.16 2.32 -4.83
CA LYS A 49 -0.79 3.62 -4.56
C LYS A 49 -2.02 3.50 -3.66
N PHE A 50 -2.83 2.47 -3.87
CA PHE A 50 -4.02 2.24 -3.05
C PHE A 50 -3.67 2.02 -1.57
N CYS A 51 -2.73 1.12 -1.28
CA CYS A 51 -2.36 0.84 0.11
C CYS A 51 -1.57 1.99 0.75
N PHE A 52 -0.87 2.77 -0.06
CA PHE A 52 -0.21 3.99 0.40
C PHE A 52 -1.24 5.05 0.80
N ASP A 53 -2.21 5.32 -0.06
CA ASP A 53 -3.27 6.31 0.19
C ASP A 53 -4.11 5.96 1.42
N GLU A 54 -4.38 4.66 1.64
CA GLU A 54 -5.16 4.19 2.79
C GLU A 54 -4.43 4.28 4.14
N LEU A 55 -3.10 4.34 4.15
CA LEU A 55 -2.31 4.20 5.38
C LEU A 55 -1.37 5.37 5.68
N TYR A 56 -0.90 6.10 4.66
CA TYR A 56 0.11 7.14 4.82
C TYR A 56 -0.32 8.52 4.28
N LYS A 57 -1.25 8.61 3.31
CA LYS A 57 -1.56 9.90 2.65
C LYS A 57 -2.01 11.02 3.59
N ASN A 58 -2.76 10.70 4.63
CA ASN A 58 -3.27 11.72 5.56
C ASN A 58 -2.25 12.13 6.63
N ASP A 59 -1.20 11.34 6.79
CA ASP A 59 -0.22 11.48 7.86
C ASP A 59 1.03 10.74 7.44
N LEU A 60 1.96 11.43 6.80
CA LEU A 60 3.18 10.80 6.28
C LEU A 60 4.06 10.33 7.44
N LEU A 61 4.96 9.38 7.18
CA LEU A 61 5.97 9.03 8.17
C LEU A 61 7.00 10.15 8.22
N GLU A 62 7.42 10.54 9.42
CA GLU A 62 8.49 11.52 9.62
C GLU A 62 9.83 10.84 9.94
N ASP A 63 10.93 11.56 9.72
CA ASP A 63 12.28 11.08 10.05
C ASP A 63 12.40 10.81 11.56
N GLY A 64 12.85 9.60 11.91
CA GLY A 64 12.98 9.15 13.30
C GLY A 64 11.74 8.44 13.86
N GLU A 65 10.62 8.42 13.13
CA GLU A 65 9.44 7.68 13.55
C GLU A 65 9.53 6.17 13.31
N ILE A 66 8.82 5.40 14.14
CA ILE A 66 8.65 3.96 13.96
C ILE A 66 7.41 3.73 13.07
N ASP A 67 7.60 3.06 11.93
CA ASP A 67 6.50 2.65 11.06
C ASP A 67 5.68 1.50 11.68
N ILE A 68 4.73 1.85 12.54
CA ILE A 68 3.76 0.91 13.14
C ILE A 68 2.71 0.41 12.13
N ARG A 69 2.62 1.03 10.95
CA ARG A 69 1.63 0.72 9.91
C ARG A 69 2.11 -0.36 8.95
N LEU A 70 3.42 -0.64 8.92
CA LEU A 70 4.05 -1.62 8.02
C LEU A 70 3.33 -2.96 7.92
N ASN A 71 2.94 -3.56 9.05
CA ASN A 71 2.24 -4.85 9.03
C ASN A 71 0.87 -4.72 8.36
N SER A 72 0.15 -3.62 8.61
CA SER A 72 -1.11 -3.34 7.92
C SER A 72 -0.88 -3.12 6.42
N PHE A 73 0.18 -2.42 6.03
CA PHE A 73 0.52 -2.23 4.62
C PHE A 73 0.79 -3.56 3.90
N LYS A 74 1.55 -4.47 4.52
CA LYS A 74 1.75 -5.84 4.00
C LYS A 74 0.44 -6.59 3.85
N GLY A 75 -0.44 -6.48 4.85
CA GLY A 75 -1.78 -7.06 4.80
C GLY A 75 -2.62 -6.49 3.65
N CYS A 76 -2.61 -5.17 3.46
CA CYS A 76 -3.32 -4.48 2.39
C CYS A 76 -2.86 -4.97 1.01
N LEU A 77 -1.55 -5.02 0.77
CA LEU A 77 -0.98 -5.51 -0.49
C LEU A 77 -1.46 -6.93 -0.81
N SER A 78 -1.50 -7.81 0.20
CA SER A 78 -2.01 -9.17 0.02
C SER A 78 -3.49 -9.23 -0.32
N GLN A 79 -4.31 -8.33 0.22
CA GLN A 79 -5.77 -8.35 0.09
C GLN A 79 -6.32 -7.43 -1.02
N GLN A 80 -5.49 -6.56 -1.59
CA GLN A 80 -5.88 -5.55 -2.58
C GLN A 80 -6.62 -6.14 -3.79
N SER A 81 -6.28 -7.34 -4.26
CA SER A 81 -6.96 -7.99 -5.40
C SER A 81 -8.44 -8.24 -5.11
N ASN A 82 -8.79 -8.56 -3.86
CA ASN A 82 -10.18 -8.81 -3.45
C ASN A 82 -10.96 -7.49 -3.32
N ASN A 83 -10.27 -6.41 -2.93
CA ASN A 83 -10.86 -5.06 -2.81
C ASN A 83 -11.01 -4.36 -4.16
N MET A 84 -10.13 -4.65 -5.14
CA MET A 84 -10.26 -4.12 -6.50
C MET A 84 -11.48 -4.73 -7.20
N TYR A 85 -11.71 -6.04 -7.04
CA TYR A 85 -12.91 -6.72 -7.56
C TYR A 85 -14.22 -6.21 -6.94
N SER A 86 -14.22 -5.89 -5.64
CA SER A 86 -15.41 -5.33 -4.99
C SER A 86 -15.67 -3.85 -5.34
N LYS A 87 -14.65 -3.10 -5.80
CA LYS A 87 -14.86 -1.76 -6.37
C LYS A 87 -15.33 -1.79 -7.83
N THR A 88 -14.92 -2.78 -8.63
CA THR A 88 -15.38 -2.95 -10.02
C THR A 88 -16.78 -3.54 -10.15
N ASN A 89 -17.34 -4.13 -9.09
CA ASN A 89 -18.72 -4.64 -9.11
C ASN A 89 -19.80 -3.53 -9.10
N ASN A 90 -19.42 -2.26 -9.02
CA ASN A 90 -20.30 -1.12 -9.28
C ASN A 90 -20.07 -0.56 -10.69
N ILE A 91 -19.65 -1.39 -11.65
CA ILE A 91 -19.49 -0.99 -13.03
C ILE A 91 -20.32 -1.94 -13.89
N ASP A 92 -21.32 -1.40 -14.59
CA ASP A 92 -22.14 -2.19 -15.51
C ASP A 92 -21.35 -2.65 -16.75
N ILE A 93 -21.96 -3.48 -17.59
CA ILE A 93 -21.35 -3.97 -18.85
C ILE A 93 -20.95 -2.84 -19.83
N ASN A 94 -21.35 -1.60 -19.56
CA ASN A 94 -21.06 -0.42 -20.36
C ASN A 94 -20.01 0.51 -19.72
N GLY A 95 -19.42 0.13 -18.58
CA GLY A 95 -18.39 0.94 -17.93
C GLY A 95 -18.92 2.05 -17.02
N ASN A 96 -20.21 2.06 -16.65
CA ASN A 96 -20.81 3.11 -15.83
C ASN A 96 -20.87 2.75 -14.34
N TYR A 97 -20.63 3.74 -13.48
CA TYR A 97 -20.79 3.59 -12.04
C TYR A 97 -22.25 3.35 -11.64
N VAL A 98 -22.51 2.23 -10.96
CA VAL A 98 -23.80 1.92 -10.34
C VAL A 98 -23.82 2.54 -8.95
N LEU A 99 -24.60 3.61 -8.78
CA LEU A 99 -24.91 4.20 -7.47
C LEU A 99 -26.12 3.45 -6.90
N ASN A 100 -25.99 2.93 -5.67
CA ASN A 100 -27.13 2.39 -4.91
C ASN A 100 -28.13 3.50 -4.58
#